data_AF-A0A286RZH9-F1
#
_entry.id   AF-A0A286RZH9-F1
#
_cell.length_a   1.000
_cell.length_b   1.000
_cell.length_c   1.000
_cell.angle_alpha   90.00
_cell.angle_beta   90.00
_cell.angle_gamma   90.00
#
_symmetry.space_group_name_H-M   'P 1'
#
loop_
_entity.id
_entity.type
_entity.pdbx_description
1 polymer ?
#
loop_
_entity_poly.entity_id
_entity_poly.type
_entity_poly.pdbx_seq_one_letter_code
_entity_poly.pdbx_strand_id
1 'polypeptide(L)'
;VVICCGDQTVMGRIAGLASGLDTGETPIAKEIHHFIHLITGVAVFLGVTFFLIAFILGYHWLDAVIFLIGIIVANVPEGLLATVTVCLTLTAKRMASKNCLVKNLEAVETLGSTSTICSDKTGTLTQNRMTVAHMWFDNQIIEADTTEDQSGVQYDRTSPGFKALAKIAALCNRAEFKGGQDGVSILKKEVNGDASEAALLKCMELALGDVMGVRKRNKKVCEVPFNSTNKYQVSVHESDDPNDPRHLLVMKGAPERILDRCSTIFIGGKEKVLDEEMKEAFNNAYLELGGLGERVLGFCDFILPSDKFPLGFKFNSDDPNFPCEGLRFVGL
;
A
#
# COMPACT_ATOMS: atom_id res chain seq x y z
N VAL A 1 28.91 15.39 5.34
CA VAL A 1 28.84 16.86 5.58
C VAL A 1 27.38 17.22 5.74
N VAL A 2 26.99 17.77 6.88
CA VAL A 2 25.61 18.25 7.08
C VAL A 2 25.41 19.52 6.25
N ILE A 3 24.39 19.55 5.40
CA ILE A 3 24.13 20.67 4.48
C ILE A 3 23.15 21.68 5.10
N CYS A 4 22.09 21.20 5.77
CA CYS A 4 21.10 22.02 6.47
C CYS A 4 20.72 21.39 7.81
N CYS A 5 20.33 22.22 8.78
CA CYS A 5 19.81 21.81 10.09
C CYS A 5 18.50 22.56 10.42
N GLY A 6 17.66 21.99 11.28
CA GLY A 6 16.43 22.61 11.76
C GLY A 6 15.47 23.00 10.62
N ASP A 7 14.95 24.22 10.68
CA ASP A 7 13.94 24.74 9.74
C ASP A 7 14.44 24.89 8.31
N GLN A 8 15.77 24.94 8.11
CA GLN A 8 16.36 24.99 6.76
C GLN A 8 16.42 23.62 6.08
N THR A 9 16.11 22.55 6.79
CA THR A 9 15.94 21.22 6.18
C THR A 9 14.67 21.17 5.35
N VAL A 10 14.59 20.21 4.42
CA VAL A 10 13.38 19.99 3.60
C VAL A 10 12.15 19.75 4.49
N MET A 11 12.29 18.89 5.51
CA MET A 11 11.20 18.60 6.45
C MET A 11 10.87 19.82 7.33
N GLY A 12 11.86 20.60 7.75
CA GLY A 12 11.64 21.85 8.49
C GLY A 12 10.81 22.86 7.71
N ARG A 13 11.13 23.04 6.42
CA ARG A 13 10.34 23.92 5.53
C ARG A 13 8.91 23.41 5.32
N ILE A 14 8.72 22.11 5.13
CA ILE A 14 7.37 21.52 4.98
C ILE A 14 6.56 21.69 6.27
N ALA A 15 7.16 21.43 7.43
CA ALA A 15 6.51 21.62 8.73
C ALA A 15 6.13 23.08 8.97
N GLY A 16 7.02 24.03 8.64
CA GLY A 16 6.75 25.46 8.75
C GLY A 16 5.64 25.93 7.81
N LEU A 17 5.57 25.40 6.59
CA LEU A 17 4.46 25.68 5.68
C LEU A 17 3.13 25.11 6.20
N ALA A 18 3.14 23.88 6.73
CA ALA A 18 1.94 23.23 7.24
C ALA A 18 1.38 23.93 8.49
N SER A 19 2.24 24.48 9.35
CA SER A 19 1.83 25.20 10.56
C SER A 19 1.46 26.66 10.31
N GLY A 20 2.05 27.29 9.29
CA GLY A 20 1.83 28.71 8.96
C GLY A 20 0.62 29.00 8.06
N LEU A 21 -0.16 27.98 7.70
CA LEU A 21 -1.37 28.16 6.89
C LEU A 21 -2.54 28.62 7.76
N ASP A 22 -3.14 29.75 7.39
CA ASP A 22 -4.36 30.23 8.03
C ASP A 22 -5.51 29.24 7.82
N THR A 23 -6.16 28.89 8.93
CA THR A 23 -7.40 28.11 8.88
C THR A 23 -8.53 29.02 8.41
N GLY A 24 -8.98 28.86 7.16
CA GLY A 24 -10.15 29.55 6.65
C GLY A 24 -11.44 29.12 7.38
N GLU A 25 -12.50 29.92 7.22
CA GLU A 25 -13.82 29.59 7.78
C GLU A 25 -14.44 28.35 7.11
N THR A 26 -15.00 27.47 7.94
CA THR A 26 -15.72 26.28 7.49
C THR A 26 -17.07 26.64 6.84
N PRO A 27 -17.64 25.78 5.99
CA PRO A 27 -18.95 26.02 5.38
C PRO A 27 -20.04 26.25 6.43
N ILE A 28 -20.12 25.40 7.46
CA ILE A 28 -21.08 25.57 8.56
C ILE A 28 -20.88 26.89 9.32
N ALA A 29 -19.64 27.34 9.55
CA ALA A 29 -19.40 28.63 10.19
C ALA A 29 -19.92 29.80 9.32
N LYS A 30 -19.71 29.75 8.00
CA LYS A 30 -20.22 30.75 7.06
C LYS A 30 -21.75 30.81 7.06
N GLU A 31 -22.42 29.66 7.06
CA GLU A 31 -23.87 29.57 7.13
C GLU A 31 -24.41 30.10 8.47
N ILE A 32 -23.74 29.81 9.58
CA ILE A 32 -24.08 30.39 10.90
C ILE A 32 -23.93 31.91 10.87
N HIS A 33 -22.83 32.44 10.31
CA HIS A 33 -22.64 33.89 10.18
C HIS A 33 -23.71 34.54 9.31
N HIS A 34 -24.05 33.94 8.17
CA HIS A 34 -25.11 34.41 7.29
C HIS A 34 -26.46 34.45 8.02
N PHE A 35 -26.78 33.38 8.76
CA PHE A 35 -28.00 33.29 9.56
C PHE A 35 -28.06 34.34 10.69
N ILE A 36 -26.96 34.54 11.41
CA ILE A 36 -26.86 35.56 12.47
C ILE A 36 -27.06 36.96 11.90
N HIS A 37 -26.45 37.28 10.75
CA HIS A 37 -26.65 38.58 10.09
C HIS A 37 -28.10 38.81 9.69
N LEU A 38 -28.78 37.78 9.18
CA LEU A 38 -30.19 37.87 8.79
C LEU A 38 -31.09 38.13 10.01
N ILE A 39 -30.92 37.38 11.09
CA ILE A 39 -31.69 37.57 12.33
C ILE A 39 -31.40 38.94 12.94
N THR A 40 -30.13 39.34 13.01
CA THR A 40 -29.74 40.63 13.57
C THR A 40 -30.35 41.79 12.76
N GLY A 41 -30.37 41.67 11.43
CA GLY A 41 -31.01 42.63 10.55
C GLY A 41 -32.50 42.80 10.85
N VAL A 42 -33.22 41.69 11.03
CA VAL A 42 -34.66 41.71 11.41
C VAL A 42 -34.85 42.28 12.81
N ALA A 43 -34.04 41.87 13.79
CA ALA A 43 -34.13 42.34 15.17
C ALA A 43 -33.91 43.85 15.29
N VAL A 44 -32.90 44.39 14.60
CA VAL A 44 -32.63 45.83 14.57
C VAL A 44 -33.73 46.59 13.83
N PHE A 45 -34.20 46.06 12.69
CA PHE A 45 -35.29 46.68 11.94
C PHE A 45 -36.56 46.81 12.78
N LEU A 46 -36.99 45.72 13.42
CA LEU A 46 -38.14 45.72 14.32
C LEU A 46 -37.90 46.62 15.53
N GLY A 47 -36.74 46.50 16.18
CA GLY A 47 -36.38 47.30 17.35
C GLY A 47 -36.46 48.81 17.08
N VAL A 48 -35.82 49.29 16.02
CA VAL A 48 -35.82 50.72 15.66
C VAL A 48 -37.22 51.18 15.22
N THR A 49 -37.95 50.37 14.45
CA THR A 49 -39.30 50.72 13.99
C THR A 49 -40.25 50.90 15.17
N PHE A 50 -40.27 49.96 16.12
CA PHE A 50 -41.13 50.04 17.29
C PHE A 50 -40.68 51.12 18.28
N PHE A 51 -39.37 51.39 18.37
CA PHE A 51 -38.84 52.51 19.13
C PHE A 51 -39.40 53.84 18.61
N LEU A 52 -39.38 54.06 17.29
CA LEU A 52 -39.96 55.27 16.67
C LEU A 52 -41.48 55.36 16.90
N ILE A 53 -42.20 54.24 16.78
CA ILE A 53 -43.65 54.19 17.05
C ILE A 53 -43.94 54.55 18.51
N ALA A 54 -43.15 54.05 19.47
CA ALA A 54 -43.31 54.38 20.89
C ALA A 54 -43.16 55.88 21.16
N PHE A 55 -42.22 56.56 20.48
CA PHE A 55 -42.12 58.02 20.55
C PHE A 55 -43.35 58.73 19.97
N ILE A 56 -43.86 58.26 18.81
CA ILE A 56 -45.05 58.85 18.18
C ILE A 56 -46.30 58.70 19.09
N LEU A 57 -46.40 57.59 19.83
CA LEU A 57 -47.49 57.33 20.77
C LEU A 57 -47.35 58.09 22.10
N GLY A 58 -46.26 58.83 22.32
CA GLY A 58 -46.07 59.68 23.50
C GLY A 58 -45.51 58.95 24.73
N TYR A 59 -44.85 57.79 24.56
CA TYR A 59 -44.16 57.13 25.66
C TYR A 59 -42.94 57.93 26.15
N HIS A 60 -42.61 57.80 27.44
CA HIS A 60 -41.39 58.40 28.00
C HIS A 60 -40.15 57.70 27.41
N TRP A 61 -39.05 58.44 27.21
CA TRP A 61 -37.86 57.93 26.52
C TRP A 61 -37.24 56.69 27.19
N LEU A 62 -37.32 56.59 28.51
CA LEU A 62 -36.90 55.40 29.27
C LEU A 62 -37.71 54.16 28.89
N ASP A 63 -39.04 54.29 28.79
CA ASP A 63 -39.93 53.18 28.44
C ASP A 63 -39.67 52.72 27.01
N ALA A 64 -39.45 53.66 26.08
CA ALA A 64 -39.10 53.36 24.70
C ALA A 64 -37.78 52.57 24.59
N VAL A 65 -36.75 52.91 25.38
CA VAL A 65 -35.48 52.15 25.43
C VAL A 65 -35.68 50.76 26.02
N ILE A 66 -36.49 50.62 27.07
CA ILE A 66 -36.81 49.30 27.65
C ILE A 66 -37.51 48.41 26.60
N PHE A 67 -38.46 48.97 25.84
CA PHE A 67 -39.11 48.25 24.74
C PHE A 67 -38.13 47.85 23.63
N LEU A 68 -37.22 48.74 23.24
CA LEU A 68 -36.18 48.43 22.24
C LEU A 68 -35.32 47.23 22.67
N ILE A 69 -34.81 47.24 23.91
CA ILE A 69 -34.01 46.13 24.45
C ILE A 69 -34.84 44.85 24.49
N GLY A 70 -36.09 44.92 24.95
CA GLY A 70 -37.00 43.78 25.01
C GLY A 70 -37.23 43.14 23.63
N ILE A 71 -37.43 43.96 22.59
CA ILE A 71 -37.62 43.48 21.22
C ILE A 71 -36.34 42.84 20.68
N ILE A 72 -35.17 43.45 20.92
CA ILE A 72 -33.88 42.88 20.47
C ILE A 72 -33.65 41.52 21.13
N VAL A 73 -33.75 41.44 22.46
CA VAL A 73 -33.55 40.17 23.21
C VAL A 73 -34.56 39.12 22.75
N ALA A 74 -35.83 39.46 22.56
CA ALA A 74 -36.84 38.51 22.09
C ALA A 74 -36.58 37.93 20.70
N ASN A 75 -35.78 38.60 19.85
CA ASN A 75 -35.45 38.14 18.50
C ASN A 75 -34.08 37.44 18.41
N VAL A 76 -33.21 37.54 19.43
CA VAL A 76 -31.90 36.88 19.43
C VAL A 76 -32.09 35.44 19.91
N PRO A 77 -31.73 34.41 19.11
CA PRO A 77 -31.96 33.02 19.50
C PRO A 77 -30.81 32.51 20.40
N GLU A 78 -30.87 32.74 21.70
CA GLU A 78 -29.77 32.40 22.62
C GLU A 78 -29.48 30.88 22.68
N GLY A 79 -30.48 30.05 22.38
CA GLY A 79 -30.34 28.60 22.35
C GLY A 79 -29.69 28.02 21.10
N LEU A 80 -29.56 28.79 20.00
CA LEU A 80 -29.16 28.24 18.70
C LEU A 80 -27.74 27.67 18.70
N LEU A 81 -26.77 28.41 19.22
CA LEU A 81 -25.37 27.96 19.20
C LEU A 81 -25.18 26.69 20.04
N ALA A 82 -25.89 26.59 21.17
CA ALA A 82 -25.88 25.41 22.01
C ALA A 82 -26.50 24.19 21.32
N THR A 83 -27.65 24.36 20.65
CA THR A 83 -28.31 23.25 19.93
C THR A 83 -27.47 22.77 18.75
N VAL A 84 -26.89 23.67 17.96
CA VAL A 84 -25.96 23.32 16.86
C VAL A 84 -24.77 22.52 17.39
N THR A 85 -24.14 22.99 18.47
CA THR A 85 -22.99 22.29 19.08
C THR A 85 -23.36 20.89 19.55
N VAL A 86 -24.52 20.72 20.19
CA VAL A 86 -25.02 19.40 20.63
C VAL A 86 -25.30 18.49 19.43
N CYS A 87 -25.93 19.00 18.37
CA CYS A 87 -26.18 18.25 17.14
C CYS A 87 -24.88 17.76 16.47
N LEU A 88 -23.88 18.63 16.34
CA LEU A 88 -22.56 18.27 15.80
C LEU A 88 -21.86 17.23 16.68
N THR A 89 -21.92 17.38 18.01
CA THR A 89 -21.32 16.45 18.97
C THR A 89 -21.95 15.06 18.88
N LEU A 90 -23.27 14.97 18.81
CA LEU A 90 -23.97 13.69 18.64
C LEU A 90 -23.58 13.00 17.33
N THR A 91 -23.39 13.78 16.26
CA THR A 91 -22.98 13.26 14.96
C THR A 91 -21.53 12.78 14.97
N ALA A 92 -20.61 13.56 15.55
CA ALA A 92 -19.22 13.17 15.77
C ALA A 92 -19.13 11.86 16.59
N LYS A 93 -19.97 11.69 17.62
CA LYS A 93 -20.04 10.44 18.40
C LYS A 93 -20.48 9.25 17.55
N ARG A 94 -21.45 9.43 16.64
CA ARG A 94 -21.89 8.39 15.70
C ARG A 94 -20.79 8.03 14.69
N MET A 95 -20.01 9.01 14.22
CA MET A 95 -18.86 8.75 13.34
C MET A 95 -17.75 7.99 14.07
N ALA A 96 -17.47 8.37 15.33
CA ALA A 96 -16.49 7.69 16.16
C ALA A 96 -16.83 6.22 16.41
N SER A 97 -18.12 5.87 16.57
CA SER A 97 -18.54 4.45 16.67
C SER A 97 -18.28 3.62 15.40
N LYS A 98 -17.93 4.26 14.28
CA LYS A 98 -17.52 3.63 13.03
C LYS A 98 -16.03 3.85 12.72
N ASN A 99 -15.21 4.05 13.75
CA ASN A 99 -13.76 4.30 13.63
C ASN A 99 -13.38 5.57 12.85
N CYS A 100 -14.29 6.54 12.70
CA CYS A 100 -14.01 7.84 12.11
C CYS A 100 -13.95 8.90 13.21
N LEU A 101 -12.74 9.21 13.68
CA LEU A 101 -12.51 10.19 14.73
C LEU A 101 -12.49 11.62 14.17
N VAL A 102 -13.33 12.49 14.71
CA VAL A 102 -13.40 13.90 14.33
C VAL A 102 -12.78 14.77 15.42
N LYS A 103 -11.76 15.56 15.07
CA LYS A 103 -11.08 16.47 16.02
C LYS A 103 -11.77 17.84 16.13
N ASN A 104 -12.30 18.34 15.02
CA ASN A 104 -13.02 19.63 14.94
C ASN A 104 -14.48 19.36 14.60
N LEU A 105 -15.42 19.74 15.47
CA LEU A 105 -16.85 19.41 15.30
C LEU A 105 -17.44 19.94 13.99
N GLU A 106 -16.97 21.09 13.51
CA GLU A 106 -17.41 21.67 12.23
C GLU A 106 -17.03 20.81 11.00
N ALA A 107 -15.97 19.99 11.11
CA ALA A 107 -15.52 19.13 10.02
C ALA A 107 -16.52 18.01 9.69
N VAL A 108 -17.44 17.69 10.62
CA VAL A 108 -18.53 16.72 10.39
C VAL A 108 -19.40 17.15 9.22
N GLU A 109 -19.76 18.44 9.15
CA GLU A 109 -20.60 18.99 8.09
C GLU A 109 -19.78 19.21 6.81
N THR A 110 -18.53 19.64 6.94
CA THR A 110 -17.65 19.90 5.79
C THR A 110 -17.55 18.68 4.87
N LEU A 111 -17.52 17.46 5.41
CA LEU A 111 -17.51 16.24 4.60
C LEU A 111 -18.79 16.08 3.76
N GLY A 112 -19.94 16.48 4.28
CA GLY A 112 -21.23 16.45 3.55
C GLY A 112 -21.31 17.50 2.44
N SER A 113 -20.64 18.63 2.62
CA SER A 113 -20.58 19.74 1.66
C SER A 113 -19.36 19.67 0.73
N THR A 114 -18.58 18.59 0.79
CA THR A 114 -17.38 18.41 -0.03
C THR A 114 -17.77 18.07 -1.48
N SER A 115 -17.30 18.88 -2.43
CA SER A 115 -17.51 18.66 -3.88
C SER A 115 -16.29 18.07 -4.59
N THR A 116 -15.12 18.06 -3.97
CA THR A 116 -13.88 17.54 -4.54
C THR A 116 -13.02 16.90 -3.45
N ILE A 117 -12.57 15.67 -3.69
CA ILE A 117 -11.68 14.93 -2.78
C ILE A 117 -10.30 14.85 -3.43
N CYS A 118 -9.31 15.47 -2.78
CA CYS A 118 -7.91 15.31 -3.11
C CYS A 118 -7.32 14.22 -2.23
N SER A 119 -7.03 13.05 -2.81
CA SER A 119 -6.47 11.91 -2.07
C SER A 119 -5.00 11.71 -2.40
N ASP A 120 -4.19 11.43 -1.38
CA ASP A 120 -2.88 10.81 -1.60
C ASP A 120 -3.06 9.36 -2.08
N LYS A 121 -2.08 8.83 -2.80
CA LYS A 121 -2.07 7.44 -3.26
C LYS A 121 -1.51 6.51 -2.19
N THR A 122 -0.34 6.83 -1.66
CA THR A 122 0.46 5.86 -0.89
C THR A 122 0.04 5.88 0.58
N GLY A 123 -0.52 4.78 1.08
CA GLY A 123 -1.01 4.70 2.46
C GLY A 123 -2.41 5.31 2.68
N THR A 124 -3.06 5.78 1.62
CA THR A 124 -4.47 6.22 1.64
C THR A 124 -5.31 5.39 0.66
N LEU A 125 -5.05 5.47 -0.64
CA LEU A 125 -5.70 4.60 -1.63
C LEU A 125 -5.08 3.20 -1.68
N THR A 126 -3.76 3.13 -1.48
CA THR A 126 -2.98 1.88 -1.50
C THR A 126 -2.52 1.52 -0.10
N GLN A 127 -2.27 0.23 0.12
CA GLN A 127 -1.92 -0.34 1.43
C GLN A 127 -0.48 -0.01 1.89
N ASN A 128 0.26 0.81 1.12
CA ASN A 128 1.69 1.12 1.34
C ASN A 128 2.55 -0.13 1.57
N ARG A 129 2.24 -1.22 0.85
CA ARG A 129 2.93 -2.51 0.96
C ARG A 129 3.11 -3.11 -0.42
N MET A 130 4.35 -3.41 -0.77
CA MET A 130 4.66 -4.18 -1.98
C MET A 130 4.00 -5.56 -1.87
N THR A 131 3.23 -5.95 -2.87
CA THR A 131 2.47 -7.21 -2.91
C THR A 131 2.55 -7.77 -4.33
N VAL A 132 2.66 -9.09 -4.47
CA VAL A 132 2.66 -9.75 -5.79
C VAL A 132 1.29 -9.55 -6.42
N ALA A 133 1.25 -8.99 -7.63
CA ALA A 133 0.02 -8.68 -8.35
C ALA A 133 -0.25 -9.70 -9.45
N HIS A 134 0.73 -9.97 -10.30
CA HIS A 134 0.64 -10.95 -11.38
C HIS A 134 1.85 -11.88 -11.38
N MET A 135 1.68 -13.04 -12.02
CA MET A 135 2.72 -14.01 -12.33
C MET A 135 2.57 -14.45 -13.78
N TRP A 136 3.68 -14.68 -14.49
CA TRP A 136 3.64 -15.26 -15.83
C TRP A 136 4.34 -16.61 -15.83
N PHE A 137 3.60 -17.68 -16.14
CA PHE A 137 4.15 -19.03 -16.31
C PHE A 137 3.24 -19.81 -17.27
N ASP A 138 3.74 -20.91 -17.85
CA ASP A 138 2.99 -21.70 -18.85
C ASP A 138 2.44 -20.86 -20.03
N ASN A 139 3.11 -19.75 -20.37
CA ASN A 139 2.69 -18.76 -21.36
C ASN A 139 1.33 -18.08 -21.04
N GLN A 140 1.01 -17.90 -19.76
CA GLN A 140 -0.21 -17.24 -19.30
C GLN A 140 0.09 -16.25 -18.18
N ILE A 141 -0.61 -15.12 -18.17
CA ILE A 141 -0.60 -14.18 -17.05
C ILE A 141 -1.68 -14.61 -16.06
N ILE A 142 -1.29 -14.76 -14.80
CA ILE A 142 -2.14 -15.18 -13.69
C ILE A 142 -2.18 -14.05 -12.66
N GLU A 143 -3.37 -13.57 -12.36
CA GLU A 143 -3.61 -12.56 -11.33
C GLU A 143 -3.60 -13.20 -9.93
N ALA A 144 -2.88 -12.57 -9.01
CA ALA A 144 -2.84 -12.92 -7.59
C ALA A 144 -3.75 -12.01 -6.76
N ASP A 145 -4.21 -12.52 -5.61
CA ASP A 145 -5.03 -11.74 -4.69
C ASP A 145 -4.21 -10.69 -3.94
N THR A 146 -4.47 -9.41 -4.24
CA THR A 146 -3.82 -8.24 -3.63
C THR A 146 -4.60 -7.64 -2.47
N THR A 147 -5.77 -8.18 -2.12
CA THR A 147 -6.62 -7.70 -1.01
C THR A 147 -6.02 -8.01 0.36
N GLU A 148 -6.29 -7.15 1.36
CA GLU A 148 -5.76 -7.35 2.72
C GLU A 148 -6.34 -8.56 3.44
N ASP A 149 -7.58 -8.92 3.12
CA ASP A 149 -8.36 -9.97 3.76
C ASP A 149 -8.41 -11.26 2.93
N GLN A 150 -7.75 -11.29 1.78
CA GLN A 150 -7.66 -12.44 0.89
C GLN A 150 -9.03 -12.89 0.35
N SER A 151 -9.86 -11.90 0.00
CA SER A 151 -11.22 -12.06 -0.53
C SER A 151 -11.30 -12.02 -2.06
N GLY A 152 -10.16 -11.87 -2.74
CA GLY A 152 -10.05 -11.70 -4.17
C GLY A 152 -10.00 -13.02 -4.96
N VAL A 153 -9.42 -12.92 -6.17
CA VAL A 153 -9.36 -14.02 -7.14
C VAL A 153 -8.46 -15.15 -6.64
N GLN A 154 -8.95 -16.38 -6.77
CA GLN A 154 -8.15 -17.58 -6.56
C GLN A 154 -7.61 -18.07 -7.90
N TYR A 155 -6.34 -18.50 -7.90
CA TYR A 155 -5.68 -19.08 -9.06
C TYR A 155 -5.26 -20.53 -8.78
N ASP A 156 -4.99 -21.30 -9.84
CA ASP A 156 -4.58 -22.69 -9.72
C ASP A 156 -3.14 -22.80 -9.18
N ARG A 157 -3.02 -23.31 -7.94
CA ARG A 157 -1.75 -23.57 -7.26
C ARG A 157 -1.21 -24.98 -7.53
N THR A 158 -1.95 -25.79 -8.28
CA THR A 158 -1.60 -27.20 -8.52
C THR A 158 -0.76 -27.41 -9.78
N SER A 159 -0.76 -26.43 -10.68
CA SER A 159 -0.02 -26.48 -11.95
C SER A 159 1.48 -26.72 -11.71
N PRO A 160 2.14 -27.51 -12.57
CA PRO A 160 3.58 -27.72 -12.48
C PRO A 160 4.38 -26.40 -12.61
N GLY A 161 3.94 -25.49 -13.49
CA GLY A 161 4.57 -24.19 -13.70
C GLY A 161 4.58 -23.35 -12.42
N PHE A 162 3.42 -23.24 -11.75
CA PHE A 162 3.33 -22.55 -10.47
C PHE A 162 4.24 -23.18 -9.40
N LYS A 163 4.24 -24.50 -9.27
CA LYS A 163 5.08 -25.20 -8.26
C LYS A 163 6.57 -24.94 -8.47
N ALA A 164 7.03 -24.93 -9.72
CA ALA A 164 8.42 -24.60 -10.05
C ALA A 164 8.73 -23.13 -9.70
N LEU A 165 7.87 -22.19 -10.12
CA LEU A 165 8.04 -20.77 -9.84
C LEU A 165 8.03 -20.48 -8.33
N ALA A 166 7.07 -21.08 -7.61
CA ALA A 166 6.92 -20.94 -6.18
C ALA A 166 8.13 -21.49 -5.41
N LYS A 167 8.72 -22.60 -5.88
CA LYS A 167 9.95 -23.15 -5.30
C LYS A 167 11.12 -22.17 -5.48
N ILE A 168 11.29 -21.56 -6.66
CA ILE A 168 12.34 -20.56 -6.90
C ILE A 168 12.11 -19.33 -6.00
N ALA A 169 10.89 -18.78 -5.97
CA ALA A 169 10.55 -17.60 -5.17
C ALA A 169 10.71 -17.82 -3.65
N ALA A 170 10.45 -19.05 -3.18
CA ALA A 170 10.67 -19.45 -1.80
C ALA A 170 12.16 -19.57 -1.47
N LEU A 171 12.96 -20.23 -2.32
CA LEU A 171 14.36 -20.56 -2.05
C LEU A 171 15.33 -19.40 -2.31
N CYS A 172 15.17 -18.71 -3.45
CA CYS A 172 16.02 -17.60 -3.86
C CYS A 172 15.57 -16.29 -3.18
N ASN A 173 15.46 -16.27 -1.85
CA ASN A 173 14.93 -15.15 -1.10
C ASN A 173 15.53 -15.10 0.31
N ARG A 174 15.93 -13.91 0.78
CA ARG A 174 16.53 -13.71 2.11
C ARG A 174 15.56 -13.18 3.15
N ALA A 175 14.34 -12.80 2.74
CA ALA A 175 13.36 -12.29 3.66
C ALA A 175 12.93 -13.35 4.69
N GLU A 176 12.78 -12.92 5.94
CA GLU A 176 12.32 -13.78 7.06
C GLU A 176 11.26 -13.06 7.89
N PHE A 177 10.24 -13.78 8.36
CA PHE A 177 9.28 -13.25 9.31
C PHE A 177 9.96 -12.99 10.67
N LYS A 178 9.68 -11.84 11.29
CA LYS A 178 10.13 -11.62 12.68
C LYS A 178 9.37 -12.56 13.63
N GLY A 179 10.04 -13.00 14.70
CA GLY A 179 9.43 -13.85 15.73
C GLY A 179 8.33 -13.16 16.54
N GLY A 180 7.49 -13.94 17.21
CA GLY A 180 6.45 -13.44 18.13
C GLY A 180 5.21 -12.86 17.46
N GLN A 181 4.91 -13.29 16.23
CA GLN A 181 3.77 -12.79 15.43
C GLN A 181 2.70 -13.86 15.19
N ASP A 182 2.52 -14.75 16.16
CA ASP A 182 1.49 -15.79 16.12
C ASP A 182 0.10 -15.13 16.20
N GLY A 183 -0.80 -15.51 15.29
CA GLY A 183 -2.15 -14.92 15.19
C GLY A 183 -2.25 -13.64 14.34
N VAL A 184 -1.13 -13.07 13.88
CA VAL A 184 -1.16 -11.96 12.91
C VAL A 184 -1.34 -12.53 11.50
N SER A 185 -2.24 -11.94 10.70
CA SER A 185 -2.41 -12.30 9.28
C SER A 185 -1.07 -12.19 8.52
N ILE A 186 -0.78 -13.16 7.65
CA ILE A 186 0.49 -13.27 6.91
C ILE A 186 0.87 -11.96 6.22
N LEU A 187 -0.11 -11.28 5.61
CA LEU A 187 0.10 -10.01 4.91
C LEU A 187 0.50 -8.85 5.84
N LYS A 188 0.09 -8.90 7.11
CA LYS A 188 0.40 -7.89 8.14
C LYS A 188 1.63 -8.23 8.97
N LYS A 189 2.16 -9.46 8.87
CA LYS A 189 3.40 -9.83 9.55
C LYS A 189 4.57 -8.94 9.12
N GLU A 190 5.37 -8.51 10.08
CA GLU A 190 6.65 -7.85 9.86
C GLU A 190 7.68 -8.85 9.34
N VAL A 191 8.47 -8.37 8.38
CA VAL A 191 9.48 -9.15 7.67
C VAL A 191 10.80 -8.40 7.69
N ASN A 192 11.89 -9.11 7.98
CA ASN A 192 13.25 -8.62 7.77
C ASN A 192 13.64 -8.92 6.32
N GLY A 193 13.83 -7.89 5.49
CA GLY A 193 14.15 -8.02 4.06
C GLY A 193 13.74 -6.76 3.31
N ASP A 194 14.13 -6.64 2.05
CA ASP A 194 13.62 -5.56 1.20
C ASP A 194 12.15 -5.80 0.82
N ALA A 195 11.48 -4.74 0.32
CA ALA A 195 10.06 -4.78 0.03
C ALA A 195 9.67 -5.84 -1.02
N SER A 196 10.51 -6.10 -2.03
CA SER A 196 10.22 -7.10 -3.07
C SER A 196 10.39 -8.51 -2.53
N GLU A 197 11.45 -8.77 -1.77
CA GLU A 197 11.63 -10.06 -1.11
C GLU A 197 10.55 -10.37 -0.07
N ALA A 198 10.12 -9.36 0.69
CA ALA A 198 9.02 -9.50 1.63
C ALA A 198 7.68 -9.79 0.94
N ALA A 199 7.42 -9.18 -0.23
CA ALA A 199 6.23 -9.46 -1.03
C ALA A 199 6.20 -10.92 -1.50
N LEU A 200 7.32 -11.41 -2.03
CA LEU A 200 7.48 -12.80 -2.48
C LEU A 200 7.33 -13.78 -1.31
N LEU A 201 7.96 -13.50 -0.16
CA LEU A 201 7.84 -14.35 1.03
C LEU A 201 6.38 -14.48 1.47
N LYS A 202 5.65 -13.36 1.56
CA LYS A 202 4.24 -13.35 1.96
C LYS A 202 3.35 -14.08 0.96
N CYS A 203 3.57 -13.87 -0.34
CA CYS A 203 2.84 -14.56 -1.40
C CYS A 203 3.05 -16.08 -1.33
N MET A 204 4.30 -16.53 -1.19
CA MET A 204 4.62 -17.95 -1.10
C MET A 204 4.13 -18.58 0.20
N GLU A 205 4.14 -17.86 1.32
CA GLU A 205 3.59 -18.34 2.59
C GLU A 205 2.07 -18.51 2.51
N LEU A 206 1.35 -17.60 1.84
CA LEU A 206 -0.09 -17.75 1.57
C LEU A 206 -0.41 -18.93 0.63
N ALA A 207 0.48 -19.20 -0.33
CA ALA A 207 0.28 -20.25 -1.30
C ALA A 207 0.64 -21.65 -0.78
N LEU A 208 1.78 -21.78 -0.10
CA LEU A 208 2.39 -23.05 0.32
C LEU A 208 2.15 -23.38 1.80
N GLY A 209 1.93 -22.37 2.65
CA GLY A 209 1.68 -22.52 4.09
C GLY A 209 2.92 -22.79 4.96
N ASP A 210 4.09 -23.06 4.39
CA ASP A 210 5.32 -23.37 5.13
C ASP A 210 6.59 -23.07 4.30
N VAL A 211 6.87 -21.79 4.01
CA VAL A 211 8.08 -21.41 3.25
C VAL A 211 9.35 -21.76 4.02
N MET A 212 9.34 -21.59 5.34
CA MET A 212 10.50 -21.87 6.18
C MET A 212 10.86 -23.36 6.20
N GLY A 213 9.87 -24.25 6.22
CA GLY A 213 10.10 -25.68 6.09
C GLY A 213 10.55 -26.09 4.68
N VAL A 214 10.05 -25.45 3.61
CA VAL A 214 10.61 -25.64 2.25
C VAL A 214 12.10 -25.31 2.22
N ARG A 215 12.49 -24.13 2.75
CA ARG A 215 13.90 -23.74 2.84
C ARG A 215 14.75 -24.69 3.70
N LYS A 216 14.16 -25.26 4.76
CA LYS A 216 14.85 -26.23 5.62
C LYS A 216 15.08 -27.57 4.93
N ARG A 217 14.11 -28.03 4.11
CA ARG A 217 14.22 -29.27 3.31
C ARG A 217 15.18 -29.10 2.13
N ASN A 218 15.25 -27.91 1.55
CA ASN A 218 16.18 -27.57 0.48
C ASN A 218 17.34 -26.71 1.00
N LYS A 219 18.25 -27.36 1.73
CA LYS A 219 19.36 -26.68 2.40
C LYS A 219 20.20 -25.88 1.41
N LYS A 220 20.37 -24.59 1.67
CA LYS A 220 21.20 -23.68 0.88
C LYS A 220 22.68 -23.98 1.11
N VAL A 221 23.40 -24.31 0.03
CA VAL A 221 24.85 -24.63 0.07
C VAL A 221 25.72 -23.52 -0.51
N CYS A 222 25.17 -22.67 -1.38
CA CYS A 222 25.85 -21.51 -1.95
C CYS A 222 24.86 -20.40 -2.24
N GLU A 223 25.31 -19.15 -2.15
CA GLU A 223 24.51 -18.00 -2.53
C GLU A 223 25.41 -16.87 -3.02
N VAL A 224 25.00 -16.26 -4.14
CA VAL A 224 25.52 -14.98 -4.62
C VAL A 224 24.43 -13.93 -4.39
N PRO A 225 24.66 -12.95 -3.48
CA PRO A 225 23.71 -11.86 -3.25
C PRO A 225 23.39 -11.11 -4.54
N PHE A 226 22.24 -10.43 -4.54
CA PHE A 226 21.97 -9.42 -5.55
C PHE A 226 23.07 -8.35 -5.54
N ASN A 227 23.61 -8.05 -6.73
CA ASN A 227 24.53 -6.94 -6.97
C ASN A 227 24.03 -6.13 -8.17
N SER A 228 24.05 -4.81 -8.08
CA SER A 228 23.65 -3.89 -9.17
C SER A 228 24.42 -4.10 -10.48
N THR A 229 25.63 -4.65 -10.41
CA THR A 229 26.44 -4.99 -11.59
C THR A 229 25.89 -6.22 -12.31
N ASN A 230 25.58 -7.28 -11.56
CA ASN A 230 25.11 -8.55 -12.11
C ASN A 230 23.60 -8.53 -12.41
N LYS A 231 22.83 -7.75 -11.64
CA LYS A 231 21.36 -7.61 -11.71
C LYS A 231 20.57 -8.91 -11.48
N TYR A 232 21.19 -9.92 -10.87
CA TYR A 232 20.53 -11.15 -10.42
C TYR A 232 21.05 -11.56 -9.05
N GLN A 233 20.28 -12.41 -8.39
CA GLN A 233 20.63 -13.17 -7.19
C GLN A 233 20.52 -14.66 -7.54
N VAL A 234 21.46 -15.47 -7.09
CA VAL A 234 21.45 -16.93 -7.33
C VAL A 234 21.79 -17.68 -6.05
N SER A 235 21.15 -18.82 -5.84
CA SER A 235 21.48 -19.74 -4.76
C SER A 235 21.41 -21.18 -5.22
N VAL A 236 22.23 -22.02 -4.60
CA VAL A 236 22.30 -23.45 -4.87
C VAL A 236 21.82 -24.18 -3.62
N HIS A 237 20.97 -25.17 -3.81
CA HIS A 237 20.30 -25.92 -2.76
C HIS A 237 20.47 -27.43 -2.97
N GLU A 238 20.55 -28.16 -1.87
CA GLU A 238 20.36 -29.60 -1.87
C GLU A 238 18.91 -29.95 -2.26
N SER A 239 18.73 -31.10 -2.91
CA SER A 239 17.40 -31.63 -3.22
C SER A 239 16.63 -31.96 -1.94
N ASP A 240 15.32 -31.78 -1.97
CA ASP A 240 14.39 -32.22 -0.94
C ASP A 240 14.09 -33.73 -1.02
N ASP A 241 14.44 -34.39 -2.11
CA ASP A 241 14.39 -35.85 -2.24
C ASP A 241 15.72 -36.48 -1.79
N PRO A 242 15.73 -37.28 -0.70
CA PRO A 242 16.95 -37.96 -0.22
C PRO A 242 17.60 -38.89 -1.26
N ASN A 243 16.85 -39.35 -2.25
CA ASN A 243 17.35 -40.23 -3.31
C ASN A 243 17.90 -39.46 -4.52
N ASP A 244 17.75 -38.14 -4.56
CA ASP A 244 18.28 -37.31 -5.64
C ASP A 244 19.57 -36.59 -5.20
N PRO A 245 20.75 -37.06 -5.64
CA PRO A 245 22.03 -36.46 -5.25
C PRO A 245 22.33 -35.14 -5.99
N ARG A 246 21.42 -34.66 -6.85
CA ARG A 246 21.62 -33.45 -7.64
C ARG A 246 21.36 -32.21 -6.80
N HIS A 247 21.99 -31.10 -7.21
CA HIS A 247 21.77 -29.79 -6.62
C HIS A 247 20.85 -28.97 -7.50
N LEU A 248 19.96 -28.18 -6.88
CA LEU A 248 19.09 -27.24 -7.56
C LEU A 248 19.68 -25.83 -7.46
N LEU A 249 20.02 -25.25 -8.62
CA LEU A 249 20.33 -23.84 -8.75
C LEU A 249 19.04 -23.07 -9.01
N VAL A 250 18.82 -21.98 -8.29
CA VAL A 250 17.69 -21.06 -8.48
C VAL A 250 18.21 -19.64 -8.60
N MET A 251 17.64 -18.87 -9.53
CA MET A 251 18.06 -17.50 -9.79
C MET A 251 16.85 -16.60 -10.01
N LYS A 252 16.93 -15.37 -9.50
CA LYS A 252 15.97 -14.29 -9.79
C LYS A 252 16.69 -12.99 -10.11
N GLY A 253 16.07 -12.12 -10.90
CA GLY A 253 16.71 -10.86 -11.27
C GLY A 253 15.87 -9.98 -12.18
N ALA A 254 16.53 -9.03 -12.84
CA ALA A 254 15.90 -8.23 -13.88
C ALA A 254 15.42 -9.14 -15.03
N PRO A 255 14.16 -9.03 -15.50
CA PRO A 255 13.56 -9.95 -16.47
C PRO A 255 14.45 -10.23 -17.69
N GLU A 256 14.95 -9.16 -18.31
CA GLU A 256 15.80 -9.24 -19.50
C GLU A 256 17.12 -9.98 -19.24
N ARG A 257 17.69 -9.79 -18.04
CA ARG A 257 18.96 -10.42 -17.65
C ARG A 257 18.81 -11.90 -17.33
N ILE A 258 17.64 -12.29 -16.86
CA ILE A 258 17.32 -13.70 -16.60
C ILE A 258 17.04 -14.42 -17.92
N LEU A 259 16.28 -13.80 -18.83
CA LEU A 259 15.99 -14.38 -20.14
C LEU A 259 17.27 -14.63 -20.95
N ASP A 260 18.20 -13.66 -21.00
CA ASP A 260 19.48 -13.78 -21.70
C ASP A 260 20.35 -14.96 -21.24
N ARG A 261 20.13 -15.43 -20.00
CA ARG A 261 20.87 -16.54 -19.39
C ARG A 261 20.18 -17.89 -19.54
N CYS A 262 18.97 -17.92 -20.12
CA CYS A 262 18.19 -19.14 -20.27
C CYS A 262 18.29 -19.68 -21.70
N SER A 263 18.36 -21.01 -21.83
CA SER A 263 18.31 -21.73 -23.11
C SER A 263 17.02 -22.52 -23.29
N THR A 264 16.35 -22.85 -22.19
CA THR A 264 15.09 -23.59 -22.17
C THR A 264 14.04 -22.85 -21.33
N ILE A 265 12.78 -23.23 -21.49
CA ILE A 265 11.62 -22.71 -20.74
C ILE A 265 10.75 -23.87 -20.25
N PHE A 266 10.18 -23.72 -19.06
CA PHE A 266 9.29 -24.71 -18.48
C PHE A 266 7.82 -24.39 -18.79
N ILE A 267 7.15 -25.25 -19.56
CA ILE A 267 5.75 -25.09 -19.96
C ILE A 267 5.00 -26.41 -19.80
N GLY A 268 3.90 -26.40 -19.05
CA GLY A 268 3.00 -27.53 -18.87
C GLY A 268 3.68 -28.76 -18.27
N GLY A 269 4.66 -28.54 -17.39
CA GLY A 269 5.44 -29.63 -16.78
C GLY A 269 6.60 -30.16 -17.63
N LYS A 270 6.87 -29.56 -18.81
CA LYS A 270 7.93 -30.00 -19.72
C LYS A 270 8.89 -28.86 -20.00
N GLU A 271 10.15 -29.23 -20.16
CA GLU A 271 11.20 -28.33 -20.63
C GLU A 271 11.17 -28.26 -22.16
N LYS A 272 11.11 -27.05 -22.70
CA LYS A 272 11.13 -26.74 -24.13
C LYS A 272 12.30 -25.81 -24.43
N VAL A 273 12.77 -25.80 -25.68
CA VAL A 273 13.78 -24.83 -26.12
C VAL A 273 13.19 -23.43 -26.09
N LEU A 274 13.97 -22.45 -25.64
CA LEU A 274 13.59 -21.04 -25.67
C LEU A 274 13.80 -20.48 -27.10
N ASP A 275 12.81 -20.71 -27.96
CA ASP A 275 12.78 -20.20 -29.33
C ASP A 275 12.34 -18.72 -29.41
N GLU A 276 12.36 -18.14 -30.61
CA GLU A 276 11.98 -16.75 -30.83
C GLU A 276 10.49 -16.49 -30.54
N GLU A 277 9.60 -17.46 -30.78
CA GLU A 277 8.17 -17.34 -30.46
C GLU A 277 7.97 -17.17 -28.94
N MET A 278 8.65 -17.97 -28.13
CA MET A 278 8.58 -17.86 -26.67
C MET A 278 9.22 -16.56 -26.14
N LYS A 279 10.28 -16.07 -26.79
CA LYS A 279 10.87 -14.77 -26.45
C LYS A 279 9.94 -13.60 -26.78
N GLU A 280 9.24 -13.64 -27.90
CA GLU A 280 8.21 -12.65 -28.23
C GLU A 280 7.07 -12.69 -27.21
N ALA A 281 6.59 -13.88 -26.86
CA ALA A 281 5.55 -14.04 -25.84
C ALA A 281 5.97 -13.50 -24.46
N PHE A 282 7.21 -13.79 -24.04
CA PHE A 282 7.82 -13.20 -22.85
C PHE A 282 7.84 -11.67 -22.92
N ASN A 283 8.30 -11.09 -24.04
CA ASN A 283 8.42 -9.64 -24.18
C ASN A 283 7.04 -8.96 -24.14
N ASN A 284 6.02 -9.58 -24.72
CA ASN A 284 4.64 -9.09 -24.64
C ASN A 284 4.16 -9.06 -23.19
N ALA A 285 4.34 -10.17 -22.45
CA ALA A 285 3.96 -10.23 -21.04
C ALA A 285 4.74 -9.23 -20.18
N TYR A 286 6.05 -9.09 -20.41
CA TYR A 286 6.89 -8.13 -19.70
C TYR A 286 6.45 -6.68 -19.92
N LEU A 287 6.13 -6.31 -21.18
CA LEU A 287 5.64 -4.97 -21.51
C LEU A 287 4.23 -4.72 -20.95
N GLU A 288 3.36 -5.73 -20.96
CA GLU A 288 2.02 -5.63 -20.38
C GLU A 288 2.09 -5.35 -18.88
N LEU A 289 2.84 -6.18 -18.13
CA LEU A 289 3.01 -6.00 -16.68
C LEU A 289 3.73 -4.68 -16.35
N GLY A 290 4.74 -4.30 -17.14
CA GLY A 290 5.39 -3.00 -17.01
C GLY A 290 4.45 -1.82 -17.30
N GLY A 291 3.53 -1.98 -18.26
CA GLY A 291 2.51 -1.00 -18.62
C GLY A 291 1.47 -0.75 -17.53
N LEU A 292 1.25 -1.73 -16.66
CA LEU A 292 0.42 -1.60 -15.45
C LEU A 292 1.14 -0.84 -14.31
N GLY A 293 2.42 -0.46 -14.49
CA GLY A 293 3.22 0.22 -13.48
C GLY A 293 3.79 -0.73 -12.42
N GLU A 294 3.85 -2.03 -12.71
CA GLU A 294 4.35 -3.06 -11.81
C GLU A 294 5.87 -3.22 -11.91
N ARG A 295 6.47 -3.66 -10.80
CA ARG A 295 7.88 -4.07 -10.79
C ARG A 295 7.96 -5.57 -11.09
N VAL A 296 8.47 -5.90 -12.27
CA VAL A 296 8.60 -7.28 -12.76
C VAL A 296 9.98 -7.87 -12.41
N LEU A 297 10.03 -9.16 -12.07
CA LEU A 297 11.26 -9.94 -11.85
C LEU A 297 11.23 -11.19 -12.74
N GLY A 298 12.39 -11.67 -13.18
CA GLY A 298 12.49 -12.97 -13.85
C GLY A 298 12.96 -14.06 -12.90
N PHE A 299 12.49 -15.28 -13.10
CA PHE A 299 12.81 -16.46 -12.30
C PHE A 299 13.22 -17.64 -13.19
N CYS A 300 14.36 -18.25 -12.88
CA CYS A 300 14.85 -19.45 -13.56
C CYS A 300 15.49 -20.44 -12.59
N ASP A 301 15.58 -21.69 -13.02
CA ASP A 301 16.23 -22.77 -12.29
C ASP A 301 17.16 -23.60 -13.19
N PHE A 302 17.98 -24.42 -12.57
CA PHE A 302 18.79 -25.42 -13.27
C PHE A 302 19.16 -26.56 -12.34
N ILE A 303 18.99 -27.80 -12.80
CA ILE A 303 19.41 -28.99 -12.06
C ILE A 303 20.86 -29.29 -12.44
N LEU A 304 21.76 -29.16 -11.48
CA LEU A 304 23.19 -29.38 -11.69
C LEU A 304 23.47 -30.87 -11.92
N PRO A 305 24.22 -31.25 -12.98
CA PRO A 305 24.59 -32.63 -13.23
C PRO A 305 25.43 -33.22 -12.10
N SER A 306 25.03 -34.37 -11.54
CA SER A 306 25.66 -34.99 -10.37
C SER A 306 27.06 -35.56 -10.66
N ASP A 307 27.39 -35.83 -11.93
CA ASP A 307 28.71 -36.22 -12.40
C ASP A 307 29.74 -35.10 -12.26
N LYS A 308 29.32 -33.84 -12.43
CA LYS A 308 30.17 -32.65 -12.29
C LYS A 308 30.09 -32.02 -10.91
N PHE A 309 28.93 -32.11 -10.27
CA PHE A 309 28.63 -31.48 -8.97
C PHE A 309 28.15 -32.53 -7.95
N PRO A 310 29.03 -33.44 -7.50
CA PRO A 310 28.67 -34.49 -6.56
C PRO A 310 28.29 -33.91 -5.19
N LEU A 311 27.63 -34.71 -4.36
CA LEU A 311 27.34 -34.36 -2.96
C LEU A 311 28.64 -33.97 -2.23
N GLY A 312 28.62 -32.82 -1.55
CA GLY A 312 29.80 -32.26 -0.88
C GLY A 312 30.74 -31.44 -1.77
N PHE A 313 30.39 -31.22 -3.04
CA PHE A 313 31.09 -30.26 -3.90
C PHE A 313 31.16 -28.88 -3.24
N LYS A 314 32.36 -28.26 -3.26
CA LYS A 314 32.57 -26.93 -2.67
C LYS A 314 32.26 -25.86 -3.70
N PHE A 315 31.07 -25.28 -3.59
CA PHE A 315 30.69 -24.11 -4.37
C PHE A 315 31.41 -22.86 -3.87
N ASN A 316 31.83 -22.00 -4.80
CA ASN A 316 32.45 -20.71 -4.52
C ASN A 316 31.47 -19.58 -4.92
N SER A 317 31.16 -18.68 -3.99
CA SER A 317 30.26 -17.54 -4.23
C SER A 317 30.95 -16.33 -4.83
N ASP A 318 32.25 -16.15 -4.59
CA ASP A 318 33.01 -14.98 -5.03
C ASP A 318 33.47 -15.11 -6.48
N ASP A 319 33.84 -16.34 -6.85
CA ASP A 319 34.13 -16.75 -8.23
C ASP A 319 33.26 -17.98 -8.57
N PRO A 320 32.06 -17.76 -9.12
CA PRO A 320 31.08 -18.82 -9.36
C PRO A 320 31.63 -19.98 -10.19
N ASN A 321 31.88 -21.11 -9.53
CA ASN A 321 32.36 -22.34 -10.15
C ASN A 321 31.24 -23.26 -10.65
N PHE A 322 30.08 -22.68 -10.96
CA PHE A 322 28.85 -23.36 -11.39
C PHE A 322 28.20 -22.57 -12.54
N PRO A 323 27.43 -23.24 -13.43
CA PRO A 323 26.84 -22.58 -14.60
C PRO A 323 25.87 -21.46 -14.19
N CYS A 324 26.01 -20.30 -14.83
CA CYS A 324 25.11 -19.15 -14.71
C CYS A 324 24.48 -18.76 -16.07
N GLU A 325 24.55 -19.66 -17.03
CA GLU A 325 24.03 -19.56 -18.40
C GLU A 325 23.50 -20.93 -18.84
N GLY A 326 22.64 -20.94 -19.85
CA GLY A 326 21.95 -22.16 -20.28
C GLY A 326 20.96 -22.70 -19.25
N LEU A 327 20.39 -21.79 -18.45
CA LEU A 327 19.42 -22.11 -17.41
C LEU A 327 18.02 -22.36 -18.01
N ARG A 328 17.10 -22.85 -17.20
CA ARG A 328 15.70 -23.05 -17.57
C ARG A 328 14.84 -21.93 -17.02
N PHE A 329 14.26 -21.12 -17.91
CA PHE A 329 13.31 -20.07 -17.55
C PHE A 329 12.01 -20.68 -17.01
N VAL A 330 11.46 -20.12 -15.94
CA VAL A 330 10.24 -20.64 -15.31
C VAL A 330 9.10 -19.63 -15.32
N GLY A 331 9.38 -18.36 -15.04
CA GLY A 331 8.32 -17.35 -15.02
C GLY A 331 8.77 -15.93 -14.68
N LEU A 332 7.80 -15.02 -14.73
CA LEU A 332 7.88 -13.66 -14.21
C LEU A 332 7.08 -13.54 -12.91
#